data_AF-A0A1U7H7D2-F1
#
_entry.id   AF-A0A1U7H7D2-F1
#
_cell.length_a   1.000
_cell.length_b   1.000
_cell.length_c   1.000
_cell.angle_alpha   90.00
_cell.angle_beta   90.00
_cell.angle_gamma   90.00
#
_symmetry.space_group_name_H-M   'P 1'
#
loop_
_entity.id
_entity.type
_entity.pdbx_description
1 polymer ?
#
loop_
_entity_poly.entity_id
_entity_poly.type
_entity_poly.pdbx_seq_one_letter_code
_entity_poly.pdbx_strand_id
1 'polypeptide(L)'
;MRRIDVIGIGIGIFAAGGVIYLFLQAFGLDSLSAGVWSQAILVAGLVGWTLTYLFRVLTKNMTYNQQRRDYEDAILQKRLDEMAPEELEKLLSEVEQEKQTKQTKAQKKA
;
A
#
# COMPACT_ATOMS: atom_id res chain seq x y z
N MET A 1 -19.36 3.25 4.52
CA MET A 1 -19.78 2.23 5.50
C MET A 1 -20.97 2.78 6.25
N ARG A 2 -22.12 2.11 6.16
CA ARG A 2 -23.30 2.39 6.98
C ARG A 2 -23.11 1.76 8.36
N ARG A 3 -23.79 2.29 9.39
CA ARG A 3 -23.75 1.73 10.76
C ARG A 3 -24.08 0.23 10.82
N ILE A 4 -25.01 -0.22 9.97
CA ILE A 4 -25.43 -1.62 9.91
C ILE A 4 -24.32 -2.54 9.38
N ASP A 5 -23.47 -2.04 8.49
CA ASP A 5 -22.35 -2.80 7.92
C ASP A 5 -21.35 -3.15 9.03
N VAL A 6 -21.10 -2.21 9.94
CA VAL A 6 -20.19 -2.40 11.09
C VAL A 6 -20.72 -3.47 12.03
N ILE A 7 -22.02 -3.44 12.33
CA ILE A 7 -22.67 -4.44 13.18
C ILE A 7 -22.60 -5.82 12.50
N GLY A 8 -22.90 -5.89 11.21
CA GLY A 8 -22.83 -7.13 10.43
C GLY A 8 -21.42 -7.74 10.42
N ILE A 9 -20.39 -6.92 10.22
CA ILE A 9 -18.99 -7.37 10.28
C ILE A 9 -18.65 -7.88 11.69
N GLY A 10 -19.05 -7.15 12.74
CA GLY A 10 -18.80 -7.56 14.12
C GLY A 10 -19.42 -8.92 14.46
N ILE A 11 -20.69 -9.12 14.11
CA ILE A 11 -21.39 -10.40 14.30
C ILE A 11 -20.74 -11.50 13.45
N GLY A 12 -20.36 -11.20 12.20
CA GLY A 12 -19.70 -12.15 11.31
C GLY A 12 -18.36 -12.65 11.87
N ILE A 13 -17.51 -11.74 12.38
CA ILE A 13 -16.23 -12.09 13.00
C ILE A 13 -16.46 -12.93 14.28
N PHE A 14 -17.43 -12.54 15.12
CA PHE A 14 -17.77 -13.29 16.33
C PHE A 14 -18.24 -14.72 15.99
N ALA A 15 -19.17 -14.86 15.04
CA ALA A 15 -19.66 -16.15 14.60
C ALA A 15 -18.53 -17.02 14.00
N ALA A 16 -17.65 -16.42 13.18
CA ALA A 16 -16.50 -17.11 12.63
C ALA A 16 -15.55 -17.61 13.74
N GLY A 17 -15.30 -16.81 14.78
CA GLY A 17 -14.52 -17.25 15.95
C GLY A 17 -15.14 -18.45 16.66
N GLY A 18 -16.47 -18.43 16.85
CA GLY A 18 -17.20 -19.57 17.41
C GLY A 18 -17.12 -20.82 16.53
N VAL A 19 -17.22 -20.67 15.21
CA VAL A 19 -17.05 -21.79 14.26
C VAL A 19 -15.64 -22.36 14.33
N ILE A 20 -14.61 -21.53 14.38
CA ILE A 20 -13.21 -21.98 14.53
C ILE A 20 -13.03 -22.74 15.85
N TYR A 21 -13.58 -22.23 16.95
CA TYR A 21 -13.55 -22.92 18.24
C TYR A 21 -14.19 -24.31 18.19
N LEU A 22 -15.41 -24.42 17.65
CA LEU A 22 -16.10 -25.70 17.51
C LEU A 22 -15.36 -26.65 16.58
N PHE A 23 -14.79 -26.13 15.49
CA PHE A 23 -13.97 -26.90 14.57
C PHE A 23 -12.73 -27.47 15.27
N LEU A 24 -12.02 -26.66 16.05
CA LEU A 24 -10.84 -27.12 16.81
C LEU A 24 -11.22 -28.19 17.84
N GLN A 25 -12.35 -28.06 18.53
CA GLN A 25 -12.84 -29.10 19.43
C GLN A 25 -13.21 -30.39 18.71
N ALA A 26 -13.85 -30.31 17.54
CA ALA A 26 -14.17 -31.47 16.72
C ALA A 26 -12.92 -32.23 16.26
N PHE A 27 -11.77 -31.56 16.18
CA PHE A 27 -10.46 -32.16 15.90
C PHE A 27 -9.71 -32.66 17.15
N GLY A 28 -10.36 -32.68 18.31
CA GLY A 28 -9.84 -33.30 19.53
C GLY A 28 -9.09 -32.35 20.47
N LEU A 29 -9.12 -31.04 20.24
CA LEU A 29 -8.60 -30.08 21.23
C LEU A 29 -9.56 -29.98 22.40
N ASP A 30 -9.02 -29.92 23.62
CA ASP A 30 -9.79 -29.58 24.80
C ASP A 30 -10.33 -28.14 24.71
N SER A 31 -11.33 -27.82 25.54
CA SER A 31 -12.01 -26.53 25.48
C SER A 31 -11.10 -25.34 25.76
N LEU A 32 -10.12 -25.47 26.65
CA LEU A 32 -9.19 -24.39 26.96
C LEU A 32 -8.25 -24.16 25.78
N SER A 33 -7.64 -25.23 25.26
CA SER A 33 -6.73 -25.14 24.11
C SER A 33 -7.43 -24.62 22.86
N ALA A 34 -8.65 -25.09 22.57
CA ALA A 34 -9.45 -24.62 21.44
C ALA A 34 -9.76 -23.12 21.56
N GLY A 35 -10.07 -22.65 22.78
CA GLY A 35 -10.27 -21.24 23.07
C GLY A 35 -9.02 -20.41 22.77
N VAL A 36 -7.86 -20.82 23.30
CA VAL A 36 -6.58 -20.13 23.08
C VAL A 36 -6.24 -20.06 21.59
N TRP A 37 -6.36 -21.16 20.84
CA TRP A 37 -6.03 -21.19 19.42
C TRP A 37 -7.00 -20.39 18.56
N SER A 38 -8.30 -20.43 18.85
CA SER A 38 -9.29 -19.59 18.16
C SER A 38 -8.98 -18.10 18.33
N GLN A 39 -8.58 -17.68 19.54
CA GLN A 39 -8.19 -16.31 19.82
C GLN A 39 -6.86 -15.94 19.17
N ALA A 40 -5.88 -16.84 19.18
CA ALA A 40 -4.60 -16.63 18.51
C ALA A 40 -4.78 -16.40 17.00
N ILE A 41 -5.66 -17.18 16.35
CA ILE A 41 -6.01 -16.99 14.94
C ILE A 41 -6.65 -15.64 14.69
N LEU A 42 -7.60 -15.22 15.54
CA LEU A 42 -8.23 -13.90 15.45
C LEU A 42 -7.20 -12.78 15.56
N VAL A 43 -6.32 -12.84 16.56
CA VAL A 43 -5.27 -11.83 16.76
C VAL A 43 -4.28 -11.81 15.60
N ALA A 44 -3.86 -12.98 15.09
CA ALA A 44 -3.00 -13.07 13.92
C ALA A 44 -3.67 -12.45 12.67
N GLY A 45 -4.98 -12.68 12.49
CA GLY A 45 -5.78 -12.06 11.44
C GLY A 45 -5.82 -10.53 11.57
N LEU A 46 -6.01 -10.01 12.80
CA LEU A 46 -5.99 -8.56 13.06
C LEU A 46 -4.62 -7.94 12.79
N VAL A 47 -3.54 -8.62 13.21
CA VAL A 47 -2.16 -8.19 12.93
C VAL A 47 -1.93 -8.18 11.42
N GLY A 48 -2.29 -9.26 10.72
CA GLY A 48 -2.20 -9.34 9.26
C GLY A 48 -2.97 -8.22 8.56
N TRP A 49 -4.21 -7.98 8.98
CA TRP A 49 -5.04 -6.91 8.43
C TRP A 49 -4.40 -5.53 8.68
N THR A 50 -3.89 -5.28 9.87
CA THR A 50 -3.21 -4.02 10.21
C THR A 50 -1.93 -3.83 9.39
N LEU A 51 -1.15 -4.90 9.18
CA LEU A 51 0.04 -4.88 8.35
C LEU A 51 -0.28 -4.50 6.89
N THR A 52 -1.46 -4.83 6.36
CA THR A 52 -1.87 -4.34 5.02
C THR A 52 -1.96 -2.82 4.96
N TYR A 53 -2.35 -2.16 6.04
CA TYR A 53 -2.34 -0.70 6.11
C TYR A 53 -0.90 -0.16 6.17
N LEU A 54 -0.05 -0.73 7.04
CA LEU A 54 1.35 -0.30 7.14
C LEU A 54 2.08 -0.45 5.80
N PHE A 55 1.88 -1.56 5.10
CA PHE A 55 2.50 -1.78 3.80
C PHE A 55 2.09 -0.73 2.76
N ARG A 56 0.81 -0.35 2.72
CA ARG A 56 0.32 0.73 1.84
C ARG A 56 0.94 2.08 2.16
N VAL A 57 1.14 2.38 3.45
CA VAL A 57 1.80 3.61 3.90
C VAL A 57 3.27 3.61 3.47
N LEU A 58 4.00 2.53 3.73
CA LEU A 58 5.43 2.40 3.40
C LEU A 58 5.68 2.47 1.89
N THR A 59 4.82 1.86 1.10
CA THR A 59 4.90 1.90 -0.38
C THR A 59 4.39 3.22 -0.96
N LYS A 60 3.93 4.15 -0.13
CA LYS A 60 3.29 5.41 -0.56
C LYS A 60 2.13 5.19 -1.54
N ASN A 61 1.52 4.01 -1.56
CA ASN A 61 0.41 3.70 -2.45
C ASN A 61 -0.92 4.18 -1.85
N MET A 62 -1.03 5.50 -1.69
CA MET A 62 -2.19 6.17 -1.10
C MET A 62 -2.70 7.25 -2.04
N THR A 63 -4.01 7.50 -1.98
CA THR A 63 -4.68 8.46 -2.87
C THR A 63 -4.06 9.85 -2.80
N TYR A 64 -3.59 10.31 -1.63
CA TYR A 64 -2.91 11.60 -1.52
C TYR A 64 -1.60 11.65 -2.31
N ASN A 65 -0.82 10.56 -2.30
CA ASN A 65 0.45 10.51 -3.03
C ASN A 65 0.24 10.49 -4.55
N GLN A 66 -0.82 9.81 -5.02
CA GLN A 66 -1.25 9.87 -6.42
C GLN A 66 -1.70 11.28 -6.79
N GLN A 67 -2.65 11.86 -6.06
CA GLN A 67 -3.13 13.22 -6.30
C GLN A 67 -1.99 14.25 -6.36
N ARG A 68 -1.02 14.15 -5.46
CA ARG A 68 0.15 15.02 -5.44
C ARG A 68 0.99 14.87 -6.71
N ARG A 69 1.32 13.63 -7.10
CA ARG A 69 2.06 13.35 -8.34
C ARG A 69 1.32 13.87 -9.56
N ASP A 70 0.03 13.55 -9.68
CA ASP A 70 -0.79 13.96 -10.82
C ASP A 70 -0.86 15.49 -10.92
N TYR A 71 -0.94 16.18 -9.79
CA TYR A 71 -0.90 17.65 -9.73
C TYR A 71 0.48 18.21 -10.12
N GLU A 72 1.57 17.67 -9.56
CA GLU A 72 2.93 18.08 -9.88
C GLU A 72 3.23 17.89 -11.38
N ASP A 73 2.83 16.74 -11.94
CA ASP A 73 3.00 16.40 -13.35
C ASP A 73 2.18 17.34 -14.26
N ALA A 74 0.92 17.61 -13.91
CA ALA A 74 0.08 18.53 -14.69
C ALA A 74 0.61 19.97 -14.69
N ILE A 75 1.11 20.45 -13.56
CA ILE A 75 1.72 21.78 -13.47
C ILE A 75 3.01 21.83 -14.27
N LEU A 76 3.87 20.81 -14.17
CA LEU A 76 5.09 20.74 -14.96
C LEU A 76 4.80 20.76 -16.46
N GLN A 77 3.83 19.95 -16.92
CA GLN A 77 3.42 19.93 -18.32
C GLN A 77 2.96 21.31 -18.78
N LYS A 78 2.10 21.97 -18.01
CA LYS A 78 1.63 23.32 -18.34
C LYS A 78 2.78 24.33 -18.46
N ARG A 79 3.80 24.23 -17.61
CA ARG A 79 4.99 25.10 -17.67
C ARG A 79 5.83 24.84 -18.91
N LEU A 80 5.93 23.59 -19.36
CA LEU A 80 6.62 23.25 -20.60
C LEU A 80 5.84 23.74 -21.82
N ASP A 81 4.52 23.60 -21.83
CA ASP A 81 3.66 24.05 -22.92
C ASP A 81 3.63 25.59 -23.06
N GLU A 82 3.81 26.32 -21.95
CA GLU A 82 3.88 27.79 -21.90
C GLU A 82 5.28 28.34 -22.25
N MET A 83 6.30 27.49 -22.38
CA MET A 83 7.69 27.88 -22.59
C MET A 83 7.99 28.23 -24.06
N ALA A 84 8.90 29.18 -24.30
CA ALA A 84 9.36 29.47 -25.64
C ALA A 84 10.11 28.25 -26.24
N PRO A 85 9.98 27.96 -27.54
CA PRO A 85 10.60 26.79 -28.16
C PRO A 85 12.13 26.76 -28.01
N GLU A 86 12.78 27.92 -28.03
CA GLU A 86 14.23 28.06 -27.83
C GLU A 86 14.68 27.65 -26.41
N GLU A 87 13.89 28.03 -25.39
CA GLU A 87 14.15 27.66 -24.00
C GLU A 87 13.91 26.17 -23.77
N LEU A 88 12.90 25.60 -24.43
CA LEU A 88 12.57 24.18 -24.35
C LEU A 88 13.65 23.30 -25.02
N GLU A 89 14.15 23.70 -26.20
CA GLU A 89 15.29 23.04 -26.86
C GLU A 89 16.54 23.08 -25.99
N LYS A 90 16.81 24.22 -25.36
CA LYS A 90 17.93 24.36 -24.43
C LYS A 90 17.80 23.39 -23.24
N LEU A 91 16.63 23.32 -22.60
CA LEU A 91 16.38 22.39 -21.49
C LEU A 91 16.53 20.92 -21.90
N LEU A 92 16.03 20.54 -23.08
CA LEU A 92 16.19 19.18 -23.61
C LEU A 92 17.68 18.84 -23.80
N SER A 93 18.46 19.78 -24.35
CA SER A 93 19.90 19.60 -24.54
C SER A 93 20.65 19.41 -23.21
N GLU A 94 20.28 20.15 -22.15
CA GLU A 94 20.88 20.04 -20.82
C GLU A 94 20.55 18.68 -20.18
N VAL A 95 19.29 18.23 -20.27
CA VAL A 95 18.86 16.92 -19.75
C VAL A 95 19.58 15.76 -20.46
N GLU A 96 19.80 15.85 -21.76
CA GLU A 96 20.50 14.83 -22.54
C GLU A 96 21.98 14.74 -22.16
N GLN A 97 22.65 15.88 -21.98
CA GLN A 97 24.03 15.94 -21.47
C GLN A 97 24.14 15.35 -20.06
N GLU A 98 23.18 15.62 -19.17
CA GLU A 98 23.16 15.03 -17.83
C GLU A 98 22.99 13.50 -17.88
N LYS A 99 22.09 12.98 -18.74
CA LYS A 99 21.90 11.54 -18.91
C LYS A 99 23.18 10.85 -19.39
N GLN A 100 23.85 11.41 -20.40
CA GLN A 100 25.12 10.88 -20.90
C GLN A 100 26.21 10.91 -19.83
N THR A 101 26.26 11.98 -19.03
CA THR A 101 27.20 12.09 -17.91
C THR A 101 26.95 11.04 -16.83
N LYS A 102 25.67 10.78 -16.47
CA LYS A 102 25.30 9.75 -15.50
C LYS A 102 25.62 8.34 -16.01
N GLN A 103 25.35 8.05 -17.28
CA GLN A 103 25.66 6.77 -17.91
C GLN A 103 27.18 6.51 -17.95
N THR A 104 27.97 7.51 -18.33
CA THR A 104 29.44 7.42 -18.36
C THR A 104 30.02 7.17 -16.96
N LYS A 105 29.46 7.82 -15.92
CA LYS A 105 29.86 7.60 -14.52
C LYS A 105 29.46 6.21 -14.03
N ALA A 106 28.31 5.68 -14.42
CA ALA A 106 27.88 4.33 -14.08
C ALA A 106 28.78 3.26 -14.74
N GLN A 107 29.17 3.46 -16.01
CA GLN A 107 30.06 2.55 -16.73
C GLN A 107 31.51 2.55 -16.19
N LYS A 108 32.00 3.68 -15.66
CA LYS A 108 33.32 3.74 -15.01
C LYS A 108 33.38 3.16 -13.60
N LYS A 109 32.23 2.86 -12.99
CA LYS A 109 32.12 2.38 -11.60
C LYS A 109 31.82 0.86 -11.51
N ALA A 110 31.52 0.24 -12.64
CA ALA A 110 31.42 -1.21 -12.85
C ALA A 110 32.80 -1.75 -13.28
#